data_AF-X1CG17-F1
#
_entry.id   AF-X1CG17-F1
#
_cell.length_a   1.000
_cell.length_b   1.000
_cell.length_c   1.000
_cell.angle_alpha   90.00
_cell.angle_beta   90.00
_cell.angle_gamma   90.00
#
_symmetry.space_group_name_H-M   'P 1'
#
loop_
_entity.id
_entity.type
_entity.pdbx_description
1 polymer ?
#
loop_
_entity_poly.entity_id
_entity_poly.type
_entity_poly.pdbx_seq_one_letter_code
_entity_poly.pdbx_strand_id
1 'polypeptide(L)'
;LDDGSVLFDSPVICEYLDSLSDKHQLFPAGSARWAALRVQAMADGILDASVARFLEAKRDSNRQSESWLTRQQSIVHRTLDVLEQEAAAWGDRLTIGHIATGAALGYVGFRFADDDWPQGRPVLSTWYDQFAARESMQQTVPVPPPE
;
A
#
# COMPACT_ATOMS: atom_id res chain seq x y z
N LEU A 1 23.31 8.81 2.62
CA LEU A 1 24.23 7.81 2.05
C LEU A 1 25.63 8.10 2.60
N ASP A 2 26.62 7.26 2.29
CA ASP A 2 27.98 7.41 2.85
C ASP A 2 28.63 8.75 2.51
N ASP A 3 28.16 9.42 1.46
CA ASP A 3 28.57 10.76 1.03
C ASP A 3 27.81 11.91 1.72
N GLY A 4 26.91 11.61 2.66
CA GLY A 4 26.07 12.59 3.36
C GLY A 4 24.79 13.01 2.62
N SER A 5 24.52 12.52 1.42
CA SER A 5 23.26 12.78 0.70
C SER A 5 22.05 12.13 1.38
N VAL A 6 20.85 12.66 1.16
CA VAL A 6 19.59 12.13 1.75
C VAL A 6 18.63 11.76 0.63
N LEU A 7 18.02 10.58 0.74
CA LEU A 7 16.99 10.11 -0.19
C LEU A 7 15.62 10.19 0.46
N PHE A 8 14.67 10.66 -0.32
CA PHE A 8 13.23 10.64 -0.06
C PHE A 8 12.54 10.71 -1.41
N ASP A 9 11.30 10.25 -1.55
CA ASP A 9 10.39 9.61 -0.60
C ASP A 9 10.50 8.06 -0.62
N SER A 10 9.45 7.34 -0.22
CA SER A 10 9.44 5.88 -0.15
C SER A 10 9.74 5.18 -1.49
N PRO A 11 9.13 5.52 -2.64
CA PRO A 11 9.52 4.98 -3.93
C PRO A 11 11.01 5.08 -4.23
N VAL A 12 11.61 6.25 -3.97
CA VAL A 12 13.04 6.50 -4.21
C VAL A 12 13.90 5.65 -3.30
N ILE A 13 13.55 5.58 -2.00
CA ILE A 13 14.29 4.77 -1.03
C ILE A 13 14.18 3.28 -1.38
N CYS A 14 12.99 2.78 -1.70
CA CYS A 14 12.79 1.37 -2.03
C CYS A 14 13.58 0.96 -3.29
N GLU A 15 13.56 1.77 -4.34
CA GLU A 15 14.31 1.47 -5.55
C GLU A 15 15.83 1.54 -5.32
N TYR A 16 16.29 2.52 -4.54
CA TYR A 16 17.68 2.58 -4.14
C TYR A 16 18.09 1.32 -3.35
N LEU A 17 17.29 0.86 -2.40
CA LEU A 17 17.59 -0.34 -1.61
C LEU A 17 17.59 -1.62 -2.47
N ASP A 18 16.69 -1.74 -3.46
CA ASP A 18 16.71 -2.85 -4.43
C ASP A 18 18.00 -2.84 -5.25
N SER A 19 18.51 -1.65 -5.60
CA SER A 19 19.77 -1.51 -6.35
C SER A 19 21.03 -1.96 -5.59
N LEU A 20 20.95 -2.11 -4.26
CA LEU A 20 22.07 -2.56 -3.44
C LEU A 20 22.25 -4.09 -3.42
N SER A 21 21.30 -4.85 -3.97
CA SER A 21 21.34 -6.31 -3.96
C SER A 21 20.96 -6.94 -5.29
N ASP A 22 21.81 -7.81 -5.82
CA ASP A 22 21.48 -8.61 -7.01
C ASP A 22 20.61 -9.85 -6.69
N LYS A 23 20.26 -10.09 -5.42
CA LYS A 23 19.58 -11.33 -4.99
C LYS A 23 18.10 -11.36 -5.36
N HIS A 24 17.44 -10.21 -5.31
CA HIS A 24 16.02 -10.06 -5.61
C HIS A 24 15.86 -8.83 -6.49
N GLN A 25 14.97 -8.91 -7.47
CA GLN A 25 14.65 -7.78 -8.36
C GLN A 25 13.20 -7.39 -8.16
N LEU A 26 12.95 -6.54 -7.16
CA LEU A 26 11.61 -6.00 -6.91
C LEU A 26 11.19 -5.03 -8.00
N PHE A 27 12.15 -4.39 -8.66
CA PHE A 27 11.97 -3.53 -9.82
C PHE A 27 12.43 -4.26 -11.09
N PRO A 28 11.54 -5.00 -11.79
CA PRO A 28 11.92 -5.69 -13.02
C PRO A 28 12.35 -4.72 -14.12
N ALA A 29 13.12 -5.21 -15.10
CA ALA A 29 13.50 -4.46 -16.29
C ALA A 29 12.44 -4.57 -17.41
N GLY A 30 12.54 -3.68 -18.40
CA GLY A 30 11.68 -3.72 -19.60
C GLY A 30 10.21 -3.40 -19.30
N SER A 31 9.29 -4.01 -20.05
CA SER A 31 7.85 -3.73 -19.95
C SER A 31 7.25 -4.13 -18.60
N ALA A 32 7.78 -5.17 -17.96
CA ALA A 32 7.33 -5.62 -16.64
C ALA A 32 7.54 -4.56 -15.54
N ARG A 33 8.53 -3.66 -15.72
CA ARG A 33 8.76 -2.53 -14.81
C ARG A 33 7.51 -1.68 -14.63
N TRP A 34 6.86 -1.35 -15.74
CA TRP A 34 5.71 -0.45 -15.74
C TRP A 34 4.49 -1.09 -15.08
N ALA A 35 4.34 -2.41 -15.18
CA ALA A 35 3.31 -3.13 -14.44
C ALA A 35 3.55 -3.03 -12.93
N ALA A 36 4.78 -3.29 -12.47
CA ALA A 36 5.14 -3.21 -11.05
C ALA A 36 4.97 -1.78 -10.48
N LEU A 37 5.46 -0.77 -11.19
CA LEU A 37 5.35 0.63 -10.79
C LEU A 37 3.89 1.12 -10.78
N ARG A 38 3.06 0.65 -11.71
CA ARG A 38 1.63 1.00 -11.74
C ARG A 38 0.90 0.43 -10.53
N VAL A 39 1.19 -0.82 -10.14
CA VAL A 39 0.63 -1.42 -8.93
C VAL A 39 1.11 -0.70 -7.68
N GLN A 40 2.40 -0.32 -7.62
CA GLN A 40 2.92 0.51 -6.54
C GLN A 40 2.16 1.85 -6.43
N ALA A 41 1.99 2.56 -7.54
CA ALA A 41 1.29 3.83 -7.55
C ALA A 41 -0.19 3.71 -7.12
N MET A 42 -0.86 2.58 -7.43
CA MET A 42 -2.20 2.30 -6.92
C MET A 42 -2.22 2.14 -5.40
N ALA A 43 -1.27 1.38 -4.85
CA ALA A 43 -1.14 1.20 -3.42
C ALA A 43 -0.78 2.50 -2.68
N ASP A 44 0.14 3.30 -3.23
CA ASP A 44 0.48 4.61 -2.71
C ASP A 44 -0.74 5.55 -2.72
N GLY A 45 -1.55 5.52 -3.79
CA GLY A 45 -2.80 6.27 -3.85
C GLY A 45 -3.85 5.85 -2.80
N ILE A 46 -3.89 4.56 -2.42
CA ILE A 46 -4.70 4.09 -1.29
C ILE A 46 -4.19 4.69 0.01
N LEU A 47 -2.87 4.68 0.23
CA LEU A 47 -2.24 5.24 1.44
C LEU A 47 -2.49 6.74 1.54
N ASP A 48 -2.30 7.51 0.46
CA ASP A 48 -2.56 8.94 0.41
C ASP A 48 -4.00 9.29 0.79
N ALA A 49 -4.98 8.60 0.17
CA ALA A 49 -6.39 8.81 0.46
C ALA A 49 -6.74 8.42 1.91
N SER A 50 -6.15 7.32 2.41
CA SER A 50 -6.34 6.84 3.78
C SER A 50 -5.76 7.80 4.81
N VAL A 51 -4.56 8.34 4.58
CA VAL A 51 -3.94 9.37 5.44
C VAL A 51 -4.76 10.66 5.41
N ALA A 52 -5.22 11.08 4.23
CA ALA A 52 -6.08 12.26 4.10
C ALA A 52 -7.39 12.11 4.90
N ARG A 53 -8.04 10.94 4.86
CA ARG A 53 -9.23 10.65 5.71
C ARG A 53 -8.90 10.71 7.19
N PHE A 54 -7.82 10.06 7.59
CA PHE A 54 -7.40 10.01 8.99
C PHE A 54 -7.14 11.41 9.56
N LEU A 55 -6.44 12.25 8.80
CA LEU A 55 -6.16 13.63 9.20
C LEU A 55 -7.41 14.51 9.21
N GLU A 56 -8.33 14.33 8.26
CA GLU A 56 -9.61 15.05 8.23
C GLU A 56 -10.47 14.70 9.45
N ALA A 57 -10.56 13.41 9.81
CA ALA A 57 -11.31 12.95 10.98
C ALA A 57 -10.76 13.46 12.32
N LYS A 58 -9.50 13.92 12.36
CA LYS A 58 -8.88 14.55 13.54
C LYS A 58 -9.23 16.02 13.70
N ARG A 59 -9.84 16.67 12.70
CA ARG A 59 -10.29 18.06 12.83
C ARG A 59 -11.50 18.14 13.74
N ASP A 60 -11.73 19.31 14.32
CA ASP A 60 -12.98 19.62 15.02
C ASP A 60 -14.19 19.25 14.13
N SER A 61 -15.22 18.65 14.72
CA SER A 61 -16.36 18.10 13.96
C SER A 61 -17.03 19.12 13.04
N ASN A 62 -17.08 20.39 13.43
CA ASN A 62 -17.63 21.50 12.63
C ASN A 62 -16.71 21.99 11.49
N ARG A 63 -15.50 21.44 11.37
CA ARG A 63 -14.52 21.75 10.33
C ARG A 63 -14.23 20.58 9.40
N GLN A 64 -14.87 19.43 9.64
CA GLN A 64 -14.77 18.26 8.78
C GLN A 64 -15.63 18.43 7.53
N SER A 65 -15.10 18.02 6.38
CA SER A 65 -15.86 17.94 5.13
C SER A 65 -16.29 16.51 4.84
N GLU A 66 -17.56 16.19 5.05
CA GLU A 66 -18.13 14.86 4.75
C GLU A 66 -17.97 14.48 3.28
N SER A 67 -18.13 15.44 2.37
CA SER A 67 -17.93 15.23 0.93
C SER A 67 -16.48 14.87 0.60
N TRP A 68 -15.51 15.44 1.32
CA TRP A 68 -14.10 15.10 1.16
C TRP A 68 -13.80 13.71 1.70
N LEU A 69 -14.28 13.37 2.90
CA LEU A 69 -14.16 12.03 3.47
C LEU A 69 -14.73 10.95 2.53
N THR A 70 -15.94 11.18 2.02
CA THR A 70 -16.61 10.29 1.07
C THR A 70 -15.81 10.13 -0.23
N ARG A 71 -15.24 11.23 -0.75
CA ARG A 71 -14.40 11.19 -1.94
C ARG A 71 -13.16 10.32 -1.72
N GLN A 72 -12.45 10.52 -0.60
CA GLN A 72 -11.24 9.74 -0.31
C GLN A 72 -11.57 8.26 -0.09
N GLN A 73 -12.66 7.96 0.60
CA GLN A 73 -13.14 6.58 0.77
C GLN A 73 -13.45 5.94 -0.59
N SER A 74 -14.09 6.67 -1.50
CA SER A 74 -14.39 6.19 -2.85
C SER A 74 -13.13 5.92 -3.68
N ILE A 75 -12.06 6.70 -3.49
CA ILE A 75 -10.76 6.44 -4.13
C ILE A 75 -10.20 5.11 -3.63
N VAL A 76 -10.20 4.88 -2.31
CA VAL A 76 -9.73 3.62 -1.71
C VAL A 76 -10.51 2.44 -2.28
N HIS A 77 -11.84 2.43 -2.18
CA HIS A 77 -12.65 1.30 -2.65
C HIS A 77 -12.47 1.01 -4.14
N ARG A 78 -12.48 2.04 -4.99
CA ARG A 78 -12.30 1.84 -6.44
C ARG A 78 -10.94 1.27 -6.79
N THR A 79 -9.88 1.71 -6.10
CA THR A 79 -8.54 1.17 -6.35
C THR A 79 -8.43 -0.27 -5.85
N LEU A 80 -9.06 -0.60 -4.70
CA LEU A 80 -9.15 -1.97 -4.22
C LEU A 80 -9.91 -2.89 -5.19
N ASP A 81 -10.97 -2.39 -5.84
CA ASP A 81 -11.71 -3.16 -6.86
C ASP A 81 -10.87 -3.45 -8.11
N VAL A 82 -9.96 -2.55 -8.46
CA VAL A 82 -8.98 -2.79 -9.54
C VAL A 82 -7.93 -3.80 -9.10
N LEU A 83 -7.40 -3.68 -7.88
CA LEU A 83 -6.43 -4.62 -7.33
C LEU A 83 -7.00 -6.04 -7.18
N GLU A 84 -8.29 -6.18 -6.85
CA GLU A 84 -8.99 -7.48 -6.85
C GLU A 84 -8.89 -8.18 -8.21
N GLN A 85 -9.10 -7.45 -9.30
CA GLN A 85 -9.00 -8.00 -10.65
C GLN A 85 -7.56 -8.35 -11.03
N GLU A 86 -6.60 -7.54 -10.59
CA GLU A 86 -5.18 -7.77 -10.88
C GLU A 86 -4.56 -8.90 -10.07
N ALA A 87 -4.99 -9.07 -8.82
CA ALA A 87 -4.50 -10.12 -7.94
C ALA A 87 -4.73 -11.51 -8.53
N ALA A 88 -5.78 -11.70 -9.32
CA ALA A 88 -6.05 -12.94 -10.04
C ALA A 88 -4.97 -13.31 -11.08
N ALA A 89 -4.20 -12.33 -11.56
CA ALA A 89 -3.13 -12.52 -12.54
C ALA A 89 -1.72 -12.46 -11.92
N TRP A 90 -1.61 -12.24 -10.61
CA TRP A 90 -0.32 -12.22 -9.94
C TRP A 90 0.26 -13.63 -9.85
N GLY A 91 1.49 -13.79 -10.33
CA GLY A 91 2.28 -15.01 -10.18
C GLY A 91 3.22 -14.94 -8.97
N ASP A 92 4.14 -15.90 -8.89
CA ASP A 92 5.05 -16.03 -7.72
C ASP A 92 6.13 -14.95 -7.64
N ARG A 93 6.34 -14.18 -8.71
CA ARG A 93 7.37 -13.14 -8.74
C ARG A 93 6.96 -11.95 -7.88
N LEU A 94 7.61 -11.82 -6.73
CA LEU A 94 7.49 -10.64 -5.88
C LEU A 94 8.03 -9.38 -6.60
N THR A 95 7.31 -8.27 -6.49
CA THR A 95 7.69 -6.96 -7.06
C THR A 95 7.41 -5.86 -6.04
N ILE A 96 7.88 -4.64 -6.29
CA ILE A 96 7.58 -3.49 -5.45
C ILE A 96 6.07 -3.23 -5.31
N GLY A 97 5.29 -3.45 -6.38
CA GLY A 97 3.84 -3.27 -6.35
C GLY A 97 3.13 -4.18 -5.34
N HIS A 98 3.59 -5.43 -5.22
CA HIS A 98 3.09 -6.38 -4.22
C HIS A 98 3.42 -5.93 -2.80
N ILE A 99 4.65 -5.47 -2.55
CA ILE A 99 5.05 -4.97 -1.22
C ILE A 99 4.23 -3.73 -0.84
N ALA A 100 4.11 -2.77 -1.75
CA ALA A 100 3.32 -1.57 -1.53
C ALA A 100 1.84 -1.93 -1.26
N THR A 101 1.28 -2.88 -2.00
CA THR A 101 -0.11 -3.33 -1.79
C THR A 101 -0.28 -3.98 -0.42
N GLY A 102 0.62 -4.88 -0.01
CA GLY A 102 0.57 -5.49 1.32
C GLY A 102 0.64 -4.44 2.43
N ALA A 103 1.50 -3.44 2.30
CA ALA A 103 1.58 -2.34 3.25
C ALA A 103 0.29 -1.50 3.29
N ALA A 104 -0.28 -1.17 2.12
CA ALA A 104 -1.52 -0.41 2.01
C ALA A 104 -2.72 -1.15 2.64
N LEU A 105 -2.88 -2.44 2.36
CA LEU A 105 -3.96 -3.25 2.94
C LEU A 105 -3.81 -3.41 4.45
N GLY A 106 -2.59 -3.61 4.94
CA GLY A 106 -2.30 -3.64 6.37
C GLY A 106 -2.65 -2.31 7.06
N TYR A 107 -2.35 -1.18 6.42
CA TYR A 107 -2.70 0.13 6.95
C TYR A 107 -4.21 0.38 6.98
N VAL A 108 -4.93 0.03 5.90
CA VAL A 108 -6.40 0.14 5.83
C VAL A 108 -7.04 -0.75 6.89
N GLY A 109 -6.63 -2.01 7.01
CA GLY A 109 -7.14 -2.92 8.05
C GLY A 109 -6.85 -2.44 9.47
N PHE A 110 -5.71 -1.76 9.69
CA PHE A 110 -5.35 -1.20 11.00
C PHE A 110 -6.13 0.07 11.35
N ARG A 111 -6.30 1.01 10.40
CA ARG A 111 -6.89 2.34 10.67
C ARG A 111 -8.37 2.46 10.38
N PHE A 112 -8.90 1.61 9.50
CA PHE A 112 -10.26 1.67 8.97
C PHE A 112 -10.89 0.28 8.99
N ALA A 113 -10.81 -0.42 10.13
CA ALA A 113 -11.37 -1.77 10.28
C ALA A 113 -12.88 -1.83 9.94
N ASP A 114 -13.61 -0.75 10.23
CA ASP A 114 -15.05 -0.64 9.94
C ASP A 114 -15.38 -0.53 8.44
N ASP A 115 -14.40 -0.24 7.57
CA ASP A 115 -14.61 -0.18 6.12
C ASP A 115 -14.74 -1.59 5.50
N ASP A 116 -14.42 -2.65 6.25
CA ASP A 116 -14.47 -4.06 5.84
C ASP A 116 -13.97 -4.29 4.40
N TRP A 117 -12.74 -3.80 4.13
CA TRP A 117 -12.16 -3.84 2.78
C TRP A 117 -12.14 -5.24 2.12
N PRO A 118 -12.07 -6.39 2.84
CA PRO A 118 -12.17 -7.71 2.21
C PRO A 118 -13.53 -7.97 1.54
N GLN A 119 -14.59 -7.28 1.96
CA GLN A 119 -15.93 -7.48 1.40
C GLN A 119 -15.95 -7.19 -0.10
N GLY A 120 -16.36 -8.19 -0.89
CA GLY A 120 -16.41 -8.12 -2.35
C GLY A 120 -15.06 -8.30 -3.05
N ARG A 121 -13.98 -8.60 -2.31
CA ARG A 121 -12.61 -8.74 -2.84
C ARG A 121 -11.91 -10.03 -2.36
N PRO A 122 -12.51 -11.21 -2.63
CA PRO A 122 -12.02 -12.47 -2.08
C PRO A 122 -10.64 -12.88 -2.58
N VAL A 123 -10.26 -12.54 -3.82
CA VAL A 123 -8.95 -12.91 -4.38
C VAL A 123 -7.86 -12.10 -3.70
N LEU A 124 -8.04 -10.79 -3.59
CA LEU A 124 -7.11 -9.89 -2.92
C LEU A 124 -7.01 -10.18 -1.43
N SER A 125 -8.13 -10.51 -0.77
CA SER A 125 -8.13 -10.93 0.64
C SER A 125 -7.31 -12.20 0.83
N THR A 126 -7.55 -13.23 0.02
CA THR A 126 -6.81 -14.50 0.11
C THR A 126 -5.32 -14.29 -0.16
N TRP A 127 -4.99 -13.46 -1.15
CA TRP A 127 -3.62 -13.08 -1.43
C TRP A 127 -2.99 -12.36 -0.24
N TYR A 128 -3.71 -11.42 0.37
CA TYR A 128 -3.21 -10.64 1.51
C TYR A 128 -2.95 -11.52 2.73
N ASP A 129 -3.83 -12.49 3.04
CA ASP A 129 -3.63 -13.41 4.16
C ASP A 129 -2.31 -14.20 4.01
N GLN A 130 -2.02 -14.66 2.78
CA GLN A 130 -0.76 -15.34 2.47
C GLN A 130 0.44 -14.39 2.53
N PHE A 131 0.27 -13.17 1.99
CA PHE A 131 1.33 -12.16 1.97
C PHE A 131 1.70 -11.68 3.37
N ALA A 132 0.69 -11.44 4.22
CA ALA A 132 0.85 -11.01 5.60
C ALA A 132 1.57 -12.06 6.45
N ALA A 133 1.46 -13.35 6.13
CA ALA A 133 2.17 -14.42 6.83
C ALA A 133 3.70 -14.43 6.62
N ARG A 134 4.23 -13.63 5.69
CA ARG A 134 5.69 -13.51 5.47
C ARG A 134 6.38 -12.93 6.70
N GLU A 135 7.57 -13.43 7.04
CA GLU A 135 8.36 -12.95 8.18
C GLU A 135 8.57 -11.42 8.14
N SER A 136 8.90 -10.87 6.97
CA SER A 136 9.08 -9.43 6.78
C SER A 136 7.83 -8.62 7.13
N MET A 137 6.63 -9.16 6.85
CA MET A 137 5.37 -8.49 7.17
C MET A 137 5.05 -8.61 8.67
N GLN A 138 5.25 -9.78 9.26
CA GLN A 138 5.03 -10.04 10.68
C GLN A 138 5.95 -9.16 11.56
N GLN A 139 7.17 -8.90 11.12
CA GLN A 139 8.14 -8.05 11.83
C GLN A 139 7.83 -6.55 11.73
N THR A 140 6.96 -6.13 10.81
CA THR A 140 6.66 -4.72 10.54
C THR A 140 5.17 -4.39 10.67
N VAL A 141 4.42 -5.17 11.45
CA VAL A 141 3.00 -4.88 11.72
C VAL A 141 2.87 -3.50 12.37
N PRO A 142 1.99 -2.62 11.87
CA PRO A 142 1.78 -1.30 12.47
C PRO A 142 1.34 -1.41 13.94
N VAL A 143 2.00 -0.64 14.79
CA VAL A 143 1.60 -0.48 16.20
C VAL A 143 1.08 0.94 16.44
N PRO A 144 0.10 1.13 17.34
CA PRO A 144 -0.30 2.47 17.78
C PRO A 144 0.91 3.23 18.33
N PRO A 145 1.00 4.56 18.12
CA PRO A 145 2.01 5.35 18.80
C PRO A 145 1.83 5.22 20.33
N PRO A 146 2.93 5.26 21.11
CA PRO A 146 2.84 5.28 22.56
C PRO A 146 1.98 6.47 23.03
N GLU A 147 1.15 6.24 24.06
CA GLU A 147 0.40 7.30 24.74
C GLU A 147 1.30 8.29 25.49
#